data_AF-A0A496V6U7-F1
#
_entry.id   AF-A0A496V6U7-F1
#
_cell.length_a   1.000
_cell.length_b   1.000
_cell.length_c   1.000
_cell.angle_alpha   90.00
_cell.angle_beta   90.00
_cell.angle_gamma   90.00
#
_symmetry.space_group_name_H-M   'P 1'
#
loop_
_entity.id
_entity.type
_entity.pdbx_description
1 polymer ?
#
loop_
_entity_poly.entity_id
_entity_poly.type
_entity_poly.pdbx_seq_one_letter_code
_entity_poly.pdbx_strand_id
1 'polypeptide(L)' 'MSQKTDSYRKNYQKLKQITQKMRDTDEPDIDQLVAMVGEATKAYKSCQARIEAVEKALGLVSEE' A
#
# COMPACT_ATOMS: atom_id res chain seq x y z
N MET A 1 9.66 17.31 -8.40
CA MET A 1 9.58 16.67 -7.06
C MET A 1 8.17 16.23 -6.63
N SER A 2 7.06 16.61 -7.30
CA SER A 2 5.70 16.38 -6.76
C SER A 2 5.07 15.00 -7.04
N GLN A 3 5.39 14.33 -8.15
CA GLN A 3 4.70 13.08 -8.55
C GLN A 3 4.92 11.89 -7.61
N LYS A 4 6.09 11.79 -6.94
CA LYS A 4 6.43 10.64 -6.07
C LYS A 4 5.75 10.71 -4.69
N THR A 5 5.40 11.90 -4.22
CA THR A 5 4.72 12.08 -2.93
C THR A 5 3.21 11.86 -3.09
N ASP A 6 2.66 12.31 -4.22
CA ASP A 6 1.29 11.99 -4.64
C ASP A 6 1.05 10.49 -4.76
N SER A 7 2.02 9.73 -5.29
CA SER A 7 1.87 8.28 -5.45
C SER A 7 1.82 7.54 -4.11
N TYR A 8 2.65 7.89 -3.11
CA TYR A 8 2.59 7.25 -1.80
C TYR A 8 1.23 7.50 -1.11
N ARG A 9 0.82 8.77 -1.03
CA ARG A 9 -0.43 9.16 -0.36
C ARG A 9 -1.65 8.50 -1.01
N LYS A 10 -1.68 8.44 -2.35
CA LYS A 10 -2.74 7.78 -3.10
C LYS A 10 -2.81 6.28 -2.82
N ASN A 11 -1.68 5.58 -2.83
CA ASN A 11 -1.63 4.15 -2.52
C ASN A 11 -2.02 3.88 -1.06
N TYR A 12 -1.58 4.71 -0.13
CA TYR A 12 -1.97 4.62 1.27
C TYR A 12 -3.48 4.84 1.48
N GLN A 13 -4.07 5.83 0.82
CA GLN A 13 -5.53 6.03 0.85
C GLN A 13 -6.28 4.81 0.28
N LYS A 14 -5.77 4.23 -0.81
CA LYS A 14 -6.34 3.02 -1.41
C LYS A 14 -6.30 1.83 -0.45
N LEU A 15 -5.18 1.62 0.25
CA LEU A 15 -5.08 0.61 1.31
C LEU A 15 -6.14 0.83 2.39
N LYS A 16 -6.25 2.05 2.91
CA LYS A 16 -7.24 2.39 3.94
C LYS A 16 -8.68 2.11 3.48
N GLN A 17 -9.01 2.46 2.24
CA GLN A 17 -10.33 2.21 1.66
C GLN A 17 -10.62 0.70 1.54
N ILE A 18 -9.66 -0.09 1.06
CA ILE A 18 -9.82 -1.55 0.94
C ILE A 18 -10.00 -2.18 2.33
N THR A 19 -9.19 -1.78 3.32
CA THR A 19 -9.33 -2.30 4.68
C THR A 19 -10.67 -1.93 5.30
N GLN A 20 -11.17 -0.71 5.06
CA GLN A 20 -12.49 -0.31 5.54
C GLN A 20 -13.59 -1.14 4.88
N LYS A 21 -13.55 -1.29 3.55
CA LYS A 21 -14.51 -2.13 2.82
C LYS A 21 -14.50 -3.58 3.30
N MET A 22 -13.33 -4.16 3.56
CA MET A 22 -13.21 -5.52 4.13
C MET A 22 -13.84 -5.64 5.52
N ARG A 23 -13.74 -4.61 6.37
CA ARG A 23 -14.34 -4.63 7.71
C ARG A 23 -15.85 -4.44 7.69
N ASP A 24 -16.34 -3.65 6.75
CA ASP A 24 -17.77 -3.33 6.61
C ASP A 24 -18.53 -4.44 5.84
N THR A 25 -17.82 -5.44 5.29
CA THR A 25 -18.42 -6.55 4.55
C THR A 25 -18.62 -7.74 5.50
N ASP A 26 -19.89 -8.09 5.76
CA ASP A 26 -20.29 -9.17 6.68
C ASP A 26 -20.08 -10.56 6.06
N GLU A 27 -20.51 -10.75 4.81
CA GLU A 27 -20.32 -12.00 4.05
C GLU A 27 -19.59 -11.71 2.73
N PRO A 28 -18.25 -11.78 2.73
CA PRO A 28 -17.47 -11.45 1.55
C PRO A 28 -17.42 -12.62 0.56
N ASP A 29 -17.71 -12.33 -0.71
CA ASP A 29 -17.45 -13.24 -1.82
C ASP A 29 -15.94 -13.49 -1.98
N ILE A 30 -15.54 -14.76 -2.11
CA ILE A 30 -14.13 -15.17 -2.14
C ILE A 30 -13.41 -14.54 -3.34
N ASP A 31 -14.04 -14.49 -4.51
CA ASP A 31 -13.44 -13.90 -5.70
C ASP A 31 -13.24 -12.39 -5.53
N GLN A 32 -14.21 -11.71 -4.92
CA GLN A 32 -14.07 -10.29 -4.54
C GLN A 32 -12.96 -10.06 -3.51
N LEU A 33 -12.80 -10.95 -2.53
CA LEU A 33 -11.70 -10.85 -1.55
C LEU A 33 -10.34 -10.98 -2.25
N VAL A 34 -10.18 -11.96 -3.13
CA VAL A 34 -8.93 -12.17 -3.87
C VAL A 34 -8.57 -10.92 -4.69
N ALA A 35 -9.54 -10.31 -5.37
CA ALA A 35 -9.33 -9.07 -6.11
C ALA A 35 -8.88 -7.93 -5.19
N MET A 36 -9.58 -7.73 -4.06
CA MET A 36 -9.24 -6.68 -3.10
C MET A 36 -7.87 -6.88 -2.46
N VAL A 37 -7.50 -8.11 -2.08
CA VAL A 37 -6.18 -8.44 -1.53
C VAL A 37 -5.09 -8.21 -2.58
N GLY A 38 -5.35 -8.54 -3.85
CA GLY A 38 -4.42 -8.28 -4.95
C GLY A 38 -4.16 -6.78 -5.15
N GLU A 39 -5.21 -5.96 -5.10
CA GLU A 39 -5.09 -4.51 -5.17
C GLU A 39 -4.39 -3.91 -3.95
N ALA A 40 -4.70 -4.40 -2.75
CA ALA A 40 -4.03 -4.00 -1.52
C ALA A 40 -2.54 -4.34 -1.58
N THR A 41 -2.17 -5.54 -2.04
CA THR A 41 -0.78 -5.97 -2.15
C THR A 41 0.02 -5.08 -3.12
N LYS A 42 -0.57 -4.69 -4.25
CA LYS A 42 0.05 -3.75 -5.20
C LYS A 42 0.28 -2.37 -4.57
N ALA A 43 -0.74 -1.83 -3.89
CA ALA A 43 -0.64 -0.54 -3.22
C ALA A 43 0.41 -0.57 -2.09
N TYR A 44 0.43 -1.66 -1.31
CA TYR A 44 1.41 -1.90 -0.25
C TYR A 44 2.83 -1.91 -0.78
N LYS A 45 3.13 -2.69 -1.84
CA LYS A 45 4.47 -2.72 -2.45
C LYS A 45 4.93 -1.34 -2.92
N SER A 46 4.03 -0.55 -3.48
CA SER A 46 4.35 0.83 -3.88
C SER A 46 4.65 1.73 -2.67
N CYS A 47 3.93 1.55 -1.56
CA CYS A 47 4.21 2.27 -0.32
C CYS A 47 5.55 1.85 0.28
N GLN A 48 5.81 0.54 0.36
CA GLN A 48 7.04 -0.04 0.88
C GLN A 48 8.26 0.47 0.10
N ALA A 49 8.24 0.40 -1.24
CA ALA A 49 9.36 0.88 -2.06
C ALA A 49 9.70 2.36 -1.82
N ARG A 50 8.71 3.18 -1.45
CA ARG A 50 8.94 4.58 -1.12
C ARG A 50 9.56 4.74 0.27
N ILE A 51 9.12 3.94 1.24
CA ILE A 51 9.69 3.91 2.59
C ILE A 51 11.15 3.47 2.51
N GLU A 52 11.43 2.35 1.82
CA GLU A 52 12.80 1.85 1.63
C GLU A 52 13.71 2.90 0.97
N ALA A 53 13.21 3.64 -0.03
CA ALA A 53 13.98 4.73 -0.65
C ALA A 53 14.27 5.89 0.32
N VAL A 54 13.36 6.17 1.26
CA VAL A 54 13.57 7.18 2.30
C VAL A 54 14.56 6.67 3.34
N GLU A 55 14.41 5.43 3.80
CA GLU A 55 15.31 4.83 4.78
C GLU A 55 16.75 4.77 4.26
N LYS A 56 16.95 4.38 2.99
CA LYS A 56 18.26 4.44 2.33
C LYS A 56 18.81 5.86 2.25
N ALA A 57 17.98 6.85 1.90
CA ALA A 57 18.40 8.25 1.84
C ALA A 57 18.78 8.82 3.22
N LEU A 58 18.19 8.29 4.29
CA LEU A 58 18.50 8.65 5.67
C LEU A 58 19.63 7.81 6.29
N GLY A 59 20.20 6.84 5.55
CA GLY A 59 21.24 5.95 6.05
C GLY A 59 20.76 4.99 7.14
N LEU A 60 19.45 4.72 7.21
CA LEU A 60 18.85 3.81 8.20
C LEU A 60 18.92 2.33 7.78
N VAL A 61 19.21 2.06 6.51
CA VAL A 61 19.45 0.71 5.99
C VAL A 61 20.92 0.62 5.63
N SER A 62 21.69 -0.13 6.43
CA SER A 62 23.04 -0.53 6.06
C SER A 62 22.96 -1.58 4.96
N GLU A 63 23.67 -1.39 3.86
CA GLU A 63 23.91 -2.45 2.88
C GLU A 63 24.82 -3.49 3.57
N GLU A 64 24.23 -4.58 4.06
CA GLU A 64 24.96 -5.79 4.46
C GLU A 64 25.36 -6.63 3.24
#